data_AF-A0A840YA30-F1
#
_entry.id   AF-A0A840YA30-F1
#
_cell.length_a   1.000
_cell.length_b   1.000
_cell.length_c   1.000
_cell.angle_alpha   90.00
_cell.angle_beta   90.00
_cell.angle_gamma   90.00
#
_symmetry.space_group_name_H-M   'P 1'
#
loop_
_entity.id
_entity.type
_entity.pdbx_description
1 polymer ?
#
loop_
_entity_poly.entity_id
_entity_poly.type
_entity_poly.pdbx_seq_one_letter_code
_entity_poly.pdbx_strand_id
1 'polypeptide(L)'
;MTGRTHHTAAGARPRPQDLANGAAVLAAALVRQAQELAAAAAGLADALDLFPPDGNSPEAEDRRVARDGARVAAALGGVLLIAGRNLLRHADDPAEAARQTLGRLKRGNLSPEEILGQMRAAALLPMSGDEAAQAAAVMLVESFGRALVLAWTGEGAEA
;
A
#
# COMPACT_ATOMS: atom_id res chain seq x y z
N MET A 1 29.67 -35.61 9.06
CA MET A 1 29.76 -34.14 9.08
C MET A 1 29.40 -33.67 7.68
N THR A 2 28.10 -33.60 7.39
CA THR A 2 27.56 -33.52 6.04
C THR A 2 27.22 -32.05 5.75
N GLY A 3 28.02 -31.42 4.89
CA GLY A 3 27.84 -30.05 4.46
C GLY A 3 26.52 -29.89 3.73
N ARG A 4 25.61 -29.09 4.30
CA ARG A 4 24.38 -28.65 3.66
C ARG A 4 24.72 -27.40 2.85
N THR A 5 24.94 -27.57 1.56
CA THR A 5 25.05 -26.45 0.63
C THR A 5 23.67 -25.80 0.50
N HIS A 6 23.50 -24.64 1.14
CA HIS A 6 22.44 -23.71 0.79
C HIS A 6 22.72 -23.22 -0.63
N HIS A 7 22.12 -23.87 -1.61
CA HIS A 7 22.10 -23.38 -2.98
C HIS A 7 21.11 -22.21 -3.02
N THR A 8 21.60 -21.02 -2.71
CA THR A 8 20.89 -19.76 -2.97
C THR A 8 20.76 -19.63 -4.49
N ALA A 9 19.62 -20.05 -5.03
CA ALA A 9 19.23 -19.77 -6.40
C ALA A 9 18.87 -18.27 -6.53
N ALA A 10 19.87 -17.41 -6.42
CA ALA A 10 19.77 -16.00 -6.75
C ALA A 10 19.64 -15.86 -8.28
N GLY A 11 18.41 -15.93 -8.78
CA GLY A 11 18.13 -15.71 -10.21
C GLY A 11 16.95 -16.48 -10.80
N ALA A 12 16.33 -17.42 -10.07
CA ALA A 12 15.13 -18.08 -10.55
C ALA A 12 13.90 -17.16 -10.38
N ARG A 13 13.07 -17.03 -11.42
CA ARG A 13 11.77 -16.37 -11.28
C ARG A 13 10.94 -17.07 -10.19
N PRO A 14 10.24 -16.33 -9.32
CA PRO A 14 9.34 -16.93 -8.34
C PRO A 14 8.34 -17.87 -8.99
N ARG A 15 8.07 -19.01 -8.36
CA ARG A 15 7.05 -19.96 -8.86
C ARG A 15 5.67 -19.36 -8.62
N PRO A 16 4.62 -19.85 -9.32
CA PRO A 16 3.25 -19.37 -9.10
C PRO A 16 2.80 -19.45 -7.63
N GLN A 17 3.21 -20.49 -6.90
CA GLN A 17 2.91 -20.61 -5.47
C GLN A 17 3.62 -19.52 -4.63
N ASP A 18 4.86 -19.18 -4.97
CA ASP A 18 5.62 -18.14 -4.27
C ASP A 18 4.97 -16.76 -4.49
N LEU A 19 4.42 -16.51 -5.69
CA LEU A 19 3.61 -15.32 -6.00
C LEU A 19 2.31 -15.26 -5.20
N ALA A 20 1.56 -16.36 -5.14
CA ALA A 20 0.31 -16.42 -4.37
C ALA A 20 0.58 -16.20 -2.87
N ASN A 21 1.62 -16.84 -2.33
CA ASN A 21 2.04 -16.65 -0.94
C ASN A 21 2.50 -15.20 -0.71
N GLY A 22 3.30 -14.64 -1.62
CA GLY A 22 3.77 -13.25 -1.54
C GLY A 22 2.62 -12.25 -1.61
N ALA A 23 1.62 -12.48 -2.45
CA ALA A 23 0.42 -11.65 -2.53
C ALA A 23 -0.39 -11.71 -1.22
N ALA A 24 -0.48 -12.88 -0.58
CA ALA A 24 -1.13 -13.04 0.73
C ALA A 24 -0.38 -12.30 1.85
N VAL A 25 0.95 -12.46 1.89
CA VAL A 25 1.83 -11.75 2.85
C VAL A 25 1.70 -10.24 2.67
N LEU A 26 1.78 -9.76 1.44
CA LEU A 26 1.63 -8.34 1.11
C LEU A 26 0.25 -7.82 1.48
N ALA A 27 -0.83 -8.52 1.12
CA ALA A 27 -2.18 -8.10 1.45
C ALA A 27 -2.40 -8.02 2.97
N ALA A 28 -1.86 -8.98 3.74
CA ALA A 28 -1.92 -8.93 5.20
C ALA A 28 -1.16 -7.70 5.76
N ALA A 29 0.02 -7.40 5.21
CA ALA A 29 0.79 -6.22 5.58
C ALA A 29 0.01 -4.92 5.28
N LEU A 30 -0.60 -4.82 4.10
CA LEU A 30 -1.41 -3.68 3.67
C LEU A 30 -2.65 -3.49 4.54
N VAL A 31 -3.32 -4.58 4.95
CA VAL A 31 -4.47 -4.53 5.87
C VAL A 31 -4.03 -3.98 7.24
N ARG A 32 -2.91 -4.48 7.77
CA ARG A 32 -2.37 -3.97 9.04
C ARG A 32 -2.06 -2.48 8.96
N GLN A 33 -1.36 -2.05 7.92
CA GLN A 33 -0.99 -0.65 7.74
C GLN A 33 -2.21 0.25 7.53
N ALA A 34 -3.23 -0.24 6.82
CA ALA A 34 -4.51 0.47 6.69
C ALA A 34 -5.23 0.63 8.04
N GLN A 35 -5.20 -0.39 8.90
CA GLN A 35 -5.76 -0.30 10.25
C GLN A 35 -4.99 0.71 11.12
N GLU A 36 -3.66 0.73 11.03
CA GLU A 36 -2.82 1.70 11.73
C GLU A 36 -3.13 3.14 11.28
N LEU A 37 -3.27 3.38 9.97
CA LEU A 37 -3.67 4.68 9.42
C LEU A 37 -5.09 5.09 9.83
N ALA A 38 -6.04 4.15 9.83
CA ALA A 38 -7.41 4.41 10.25
C ALA A 38 -7.47 4.78 11.75
N ALA A 39 -6.72 4.07 12.59
CA ALA A 39 -6.62 4.37 14.02
C ALA A 39 -5.98 5.74 14.27
N ALA A 40 -4.90 6.08 13.55
CA ALA A 40 -4.26 7.39 13.63
C ALA A 40 -5.20 8.52 13.18
N ALA A 41 -5.94 8.33 12.09
CA ALA A 41 -6.91 9.28 11.59
C ALA A 41 -8.06 9.51 12.59
N ALA A 42 -8.59 8.45 13.19
CA ALA A 42 -9.63 8.53 14.21
C ALA A 42 -9.12 9.25 15.47
N GLY A 43 -7.95 8.87 15.99
CA GLY A 43 -7.37 9.51 17.16
C GLY A 43 -7.06 11.00 16.94
N LEU A 44 -6.65 11.38 15.73
CA LEU A 44 -6.44 12.79 15.38
C LEU A 44 -7.78 13.54 15.27
N ALA A 45 -8.82 12.93 14.70
CA ALA A 45 -10.15 13.53 14.67
C ALA A 45 -10.70 13.76 16.10
N ASP A 46 -10.61 12.75 16.96
CA ASP A 46 -11.02 12.83 18.36
C ASP A 46 -10.26 13.92 19.11
N ALA A 47 -8.94 14.02 18.90
CA ALA A 47 -8.12 15.08 19.51
C ALA A 47 -8.53 16.48 19.04
N LEU A 48 -8.92 16.64 17.78
CA LEU A 48 -9.34 17.93 17.22
C LEU A 48 -10.73 18.37 17.74
N ASP A 49 -11.58 17.43 18.13
CA ASP A 49 -12.89 17.72 18.74
C ASP A 49 -12.77 18.26 20.18
N LEU A 50 -11.64 18.03 20.86
CA LEU A 50 -11.36 18.59 22.19
C LEU A 50 -11.08 20.11 22.18
N PHE A 51 -10.78 20.69 21.01
CA PHE A 51 -10.43 22.11 20.86
C PHE A 51 -11.48 22.85 20.04
N PRO A 52 -12.49 23.48 20.68
CA PRO A 52 -13.57 24.17 19.99
C PRO A 52 -13.06 25.34 19.10
N PRO A 53 -13.80 25.69 18.03
CA PRO A 53 -13.36 26.69 17.06
C PRO A 53 -13.50 28.12 17.58
N ASP A 54 -12.41 28.65 18.14
CA ASP A 54 -12.25 30.10 18.28
C ASP A 54 -11.74 30.65 16.94
N GLY A 55 -12.64 31.32 16.20
CA GLY A 55 -12.53 31.52 14.75
C GLY A 55 -11.38 32.40 14.22
N ASN A 56 -10.54 32.98 15.09
CA ASN A 56 -9.48 33.93 14.71
C ASN A 56 -8.11 33.64 15.33
N SER A 57 -7.86 32.43 15.82
CA SER A 57 -6.59 32.06 16.43
C SER A 57 -5.60 31.49 15.39
N PRO A 58 -4.27 31.70 15.53
CA PRO A 58 -3.25 31.07 14.68
C PRO A 58 -3.41 29.54 14.57
N GLU A 59 -3.93 28.91 15.62
CA GLU A 59 -4.22 27.47 15.72
C GLU A 59 -5.41 27.02 14.85
N ALA A 60 -6.13 27.95 14.20
CA ALA A 60 -7.16 27.61 13.23
C ALA A 60 -6.57 26.97 11.96
N GLU A 61 -5.41 27.43 11.50
CA GLU A 61 -4.72 26.86 10.34
C GLU A 61 -4.15 25.48 10.67
N ASP A 62 -3.47 25.34 11.81
CA ASP A 62 -2.94 24.04 12.27
C ASP A 62 -4.04 22.97 12.37
N ARG A 63 -5.24 23.35 12.84
CA ARG A 63 -6.38 22.44 12.87
C ARG A 63 -6.92 22.11 11.49
N ARG A 64 -6.90 23.04 10.52
CA ARG A 64 -7.27 22.74 9.13
C ARG A 64 -6.30 21.72 8.54
N VAL A 65 -5.00 21.96 8.68
CA VAL A 65 -3.94 21.04 8.25
C VAL A 65 -4.10 19.68 8.91
N ALA A 66 -4.34 19.62 10.22
CA ALA A 66 -4.54 18.37 10.94
C ALA A 66 -5.81 17.61 10.47
N ARG A 67 -6.93 18.30 10.23
CA ARG A 67 -8.15 17.68 9.69
C ARG A 67 -7.91 17.10 8.29
N ASP A 68 -7.20 17.83 7.44
CA ASP A 68 -6.86 17.34 6.11
C ASP A 68 -5.87 16.17 6.17
N GLY A 69 -4.90 16.20 7.09
CA GLY A 69 -4.03 15.06 7.38
C GLY A 69 -4.79 13.80 7.81
N ALA A 70 -5.77 13.93 8.71
CA ALA A 70 -6.62 12.80 9.13
C ALA A 70 -7.41 12.22 7.95
N ARG A 71 -7.98 13.10 7.10
CA ARG A 71 -8.70 12.67 5.89
C ARG A 71 -7.79 11.95 4.89
N VAL A 72 -6.58 12.46 4.67
CA VAL A 72 -5.58 11.85 3.79
C VAL A 72 -5.16 10.48 4.34
N ALA A 73 -4.90 10.35 5.64
CA ALA A 73 -4.57 9.08 6.28
C ALA A 73 -5.68 8.03 6.12
N ALA A 74 -6.94 8.43 6.37
CA ALA A 74 -8.10 7.56 6.17
C ALA A 74 -8.26 7.14 4.70
N ALA A 75 -8.07 8.07 3.77
CA ALA A 75 -8.12 7.80 2.33
C ALA A 75 -7.02 6.82 1.90
N LEU A 76 -5.77 7.03 2.35
CA LEU A 76 -4.66 6.11 2.11
C LEU A 76 -4.98 4.72 2.65
N GLY A 77 -5.48 4.60 3.88
CA GLY A 77 -5.90 3.32 4.45
C GLY A 77 -6.94 2.60 3.56
N GLY A 78 -7.94 3.33 3.07
CA GLY A 78 -8.91 2.79 2.11
C GLY A 78 -8.27 2.30 0.80
N VAL A 79 -7.33 3.05 0.24
CA VAL A 79 -6.59 2.65 -0.98
C VAL A 79 -5.80 1.38 -0.76
N LEU A 80 -5.06 1.27 0.35
CA LEU A 80 -4.25 0.09 0.66
C LEU A 80 -5.11 -1.17 0.80
N LEU A 81 -6.32 -1.07 1.38
CA LEU A 81 -7.26 -2.18 1.45
C LEU A 81 -7.75 -2.64 0.07
N ILE A 82 -8.06 -1.69 -0.82
CA ILE A 82 -8.48 -2.00 -2.19
C ILE A 82 -7.32 -2.64 -2.97
N ALA A 83 -6.11 -2.08 -2.85
CA ALA A 83 -4.91 -2.60 -3.49
C ALA A 83 -4.60 -4.03 -3.03
N GLY A 84 -4.58 -4.27 -1.72
CA GLY A 84 -4.37 -5.61 -1.15
C GLY A 84 -5.40 -6.63 -1.63
N ARG A 85 -6.68 -6.26 -1.67
CA ARG A 85 -7.75 -7.12 -2.23
C ARG A 85 -7.53 -7.45 -3.70
N ASN A 86 -7.13 -6.47 -4.51
CA ASN A 86 -6.91 -6.68 -5.94
C ASN A 86 -5.65 -7.52 -6.20
N LEU A 87 -4.59 -7.34 -5.41
CA LEU A 87 -3.37 -8.17 -5.48
C LEU A 87 -3.64 -9.64 -5.11
N LEU A 88 -4.54 -9.91 -4.16
CA LEU A 88 -4.98 -11.29 -3.87
C LEU A 88 -5.72 -11.93 -5.05
N ARG A 89 -6.43 -11.14 -5.86
CA ARG A 89 -7.24 -11.64 -6.98
C ARG A 89 -6.46 -11.79 -8.27
N HIS A 90 -5.43 -10.97 -8.45
CA HIS A 90 -4.64 -10.87 -9.68
C HIS A 90 -3.15 -10.91 -9.33
N ALA A 91 -2.74 -11.90 -8.54
CA ALA A 91 -1.35 -12.04 -8.10
C ALA A 91 -0.39 -12.32 -9.27
N ASP A 92 -0.91 -12.94 -10.34
CA ASP A 92 -0.22 -13.21 -11.60
C ASP A 92 -0.26 -12.04 -12.59
N ASP A 93 -1.20 -11.10 -12.43
CA ASP A 93 -1.29 -9.86 -13.20
C ASP A 93 -1.37 -8.61 -12.30
N PRO A 94 -0.22 -8.14 -11.76
CA PRO A 94 -0.16 -6.92 -10.96
C PRO A 94 -0.60 -5.67 -11.71
N ALA A 95 -0.56 -5.67 -13.05
CA ALA A 95 -1.01 -4.54 -13.84
C ALA A 95 -2.53 -4.44 -13.86
N GLU A 96 -3.24 -5.57 -13.97
CA GLU A 96 -4.69 -5.61 -13.79
C GLU A 96 -5.09 -5.23 -12.36
N ALA A 97 -4.36 -5.71 -11.35
CA ALA A 97 -4.58 -5.28 -9.97
C ALA A 97 -4.48 -3.75 -9.81
N ALA A 98 -3.49 -3.12 -10.46
CA ALA A 98 -3.30 -1.67 -10.43
C ALA A 98 -4.44 -0.93 -11.13
N ARG A 99 -4.85 -1.37 -12.33
CA ARG A 99 -5.99 -0.79 -13.07
C ARG A 99 -7.29 -0.87 -12.27
N GLN A 100 -7.59 -2.04 -11.70
CA GLN A 100 -8.79 -2.26 -10.86
C GLN A 100 -8.75 -1.44 -9.57
N THR A 101 -7.57 -1.16 -9.04
CA THR A 101 -7.41 -0.28 -7.88
C THR A 101 -7.73 1.14 -8.31
N LEU A 102 -7.06 1.65 -9.34
CA LEU A 102 -7.26 3.01 -9.86
C LEU A 102 -8.70 3.29 -10.27
N GLY A 103 -9.36 2.35 -10.95
CA GLY A 103 -10.76 2.49 -11.37
C GLY A 103 -11.75 2.64 -10.21
N ARG A 104 -11.36 2.26 -8.99
CA ARG A 104 -12.16 2.45 -7.77
C ARG A 104 -11.75 3.68 -6.96
N LEU A 105 -10.61 4.29 -7.28
CA LEU A 105 -10.17 5.50 -6.61
C LEU A 105 -10.89 6.70 -7.20
N LYS A 106 -11.57 7.48 -6.35
CA LYS A 106 -11.86 8.87 -6.69
C LYS A 106 -10.50 9.57 -6.75
N ARG A 107 -10.11 10.06 -7.94
CA ARG A 107 -8.93 10.91 -8.09
C ARG A 107 -9.11 12.12 -7.17
N GLY A 108 -8.50 12.07 -6.01
CA GLY A 108 -8.54 13.08 -4.96
C GLY A 108 -7.14 13.61 -4.68
N ASN A 109 -6.90 14.07 -3.45
CA ASN A 109 -5.62 14.67 -3.04
C ASN A 109 -4.48 13.66 -2.81
N LEU A 110 -4.63 12.40 -3.23
CA LEU A 110 -3.60 11.39 -3.06
C LEU A 110 -2.70 11.34 -4.29
N SER A 111 -1.40 11.33 -4.06
CA SER A 111 -0.42 11.08 -5.11
C SER A 111 -0.11 9.58 -5.26
N PRO A 112 0.28 9.13 -6.47
CA PRO A 112 0.79 7.77 -6.67
C PRO A 112 1.99 7.48 -5.77
N GLU A 113 2.86 8.46 -5.55
CA GLU A 113 4.08 8.30 -4.76
C GLU A 113 3.79 7.97 -3.30
N GLU A 114 2.80 8.63 -2.69
CA GLU A 114 2.38 8.32 -1.32
C GLU A 114 1.84 6.89 -1.21
N ILE A 115 0.99 6.48 -2.15
CA ILE A 115 0.44 5.12 -2.20
C ILE A 115 1.58 4.10 -2.30
N LEU A 116 2.53 4.32 -3.22
CA LEU A 116 3.65 3.42 -3.43
C LEU A 116 4.64 3.39 -2.27
N GLY A 117 4.88 4.54 -1.64
CA GLY A 117 5.70 4.61 -0.43
C GLY A 117 5.12 3.74 0.68
N GLN A 118 3.81 3.84 0.91
CA GLN A 118 3.12 3.01 1.90
C GLN A 118 3.16 1.51 1.52
N MET A 119 2.92 1.15 0.25
CA MET A 119 2.96 -0.25 -0.18
C MET A 119 4.36 -0.86 -0.08
N ARG A 120 5.40 -0.10 -0.43
CA ARG A 120 6.80 -0.54 -0.28
C ARG A 120 7.16 -0.76 1.19
N ALA A 121 6.75 0.15 2.07
CA ALA A 121 6.92 -0.03 3.51
C ALA A 121 6.23 -1.31 3.99
N ALA A 122 4.99 -1.57 3.55
CA ALA A 122 4.26 -2.80 3.86
C ALA A 122 5.01 -4.06 3.42
N ALA A 123 5.55 -4.06 2.20
CA ALA A 123 6.29 -5.18 1.62
C ALA A 123 7.62 -5.50 2.32
N LEU A 124 8.13 -4.59 3.15
CA LEU A 124 9.33 -4.81 3.95
C LEU A 124 9.01 -5.29 5.38
N LEU A 125 7.74 -5.30 5.78
CA LEU A 125 7.34 -5.82 7.09
C LEU A 125 7.58 -7.34 7.14
N PRO A 126 8.26 -7.86 8.18
CA PRO A 126 8.50 -9.30 8.33
C PRO A 126 7.23 -10.00 8.82
N MET A 127 6.29 -10.22 7.89
CA MET A 127 4.99 -10.84 8.17
C MET A 127 5.03 -12.37 8.04
N SER A 128 6.12 -12.92 7.50
CA SER A 128 6.32 -14.35 7.29
C SER A 128 7.78 -14.76 7.56
N GLY A 129 8.00 -16.02 7.94
CA GLY A 129 9.32 -16.65 7.96
C GLY A 129 9.75 -17.24 6.60
N ASP A 130 8.90 -17.13 5.57
CA ASP A 130 9.19 -17.57 4.20
C ASP A 130 9.83 -16.44 3.40
N GLU A 131 11.15 -16.52 3.23
CA GLU A 131 11.95 -15.54 2.47
C GLU A 131 11.53 -15.45 1.00
N ALA A 132 11.07 -16.55 0.39
CA ALA A 132 10.64 -16.56 -1.00
C ALA A 132 9.31 -15.81 -1.17
N ALA A 133 8.38 -16.01 -0.24
CA ALA A 133 7.13 -15.25 -0.21
C ALA A 133 7.39 -13.75 0.02
N GLN A 134 8.33 -13.39 0.90
CA GLN A 134 8.70 -12.00 1.13
C GLN A 134 9.34 -11.36 -0.11
N ALA A 135 10.25 -12.04 -0.79
CA ALA A 135 10.84 -11.57 -2.03
C ALA A 135 9.78 -11.39 -3.13
N ALA A 136 8.83 -12.33 -3.23
CA ALA A 136 7.70 -12.22 -4.15
C ALA A 136 6.80 -11.02 -3.81
N ALA A 137 6.53 -10.74 -2.53
CA ALA A 137 5.77 -9.56 -2.10
C ALA A 137 6.41 -8.25 -2.58
N VAL A 138 7.72 -8.09 -2.41
CA VAL A 138 8.46 -6.91 -2.92
C VAL A 138 8.35 -6.80 -4.44
N MET A 139 8.53 -7.91 -5.16
CA MET A 139 8.42 -7.92 -6.63
C MET A 139 7.01 -7.56 -7.12
N LEU A 140 5.98 -8.00 -6.41
CA LEU A 140 4.58 -7.66 -6.68
C LEU A 140 4.32 -6.17 -6.49
N VAL A 141 4.81 -5.56 -5.41
CA VAL A 141 4.69 -4.11 -5.19
C VAL A 141 5.35 -3.31 -6.31
N GLU A 142 6.56 -3.69 -6.73
CA GLU A 142 7.25 -2.95 -7.80
C GLU A 142 6.54 -3.09 -9.15
N SER A 143 6.02 -4.28 -9.46
CA SER A 143 5.27 -4.51 -10.69
C SER A 143 3.93 -3.78 -10.69
N PHE A 144 3.19 -3.86 -9.59
CA PHE A 144 1.97 -3.09 -9.36
C PHE A 144 2.25 -1.59 -9.47
N GLY A 145 3.34 -1.11 -8.86
CA GLY A 145 3.63 0.31 -8.79
C GLY A 145 3.99 0.93 -10.14
N ARG A 146 4.77 0.22 -10.97
CA ARG A 146 5.00 0.63 -12.35
C ARG A 146 3.69 0.75 -13.13
N ALA A 147 2.82 -0.25 -13.02
CA ALA A 147 1.54 -0.24 -13.72
C ALA A 147 0.59 0.86 -13.19
N LEU A 148 0.61 1.12 -11.88
CA LEU A 148 -0.17 2.19 -11.26
C LEU A 148 0.26 3.55 -11.80
N VAL A 149 1.56 3.84 -11.86
CA VAL A 149 2.09 5.11 -12.38
C VAL A 149 1.70 5.30 -13.84
N LEU A 150 1.91 4.29 -14.69
CA LEU A 150 1.53 4.36 -16.12
C LEU A 150 0.02 4.59 -16.31
N ALA A 151 -0.81 3.90 -15.53
CA ALA A 151 -2.25 4.09 -15.57
C ALA A 151 -2.69 5.47 -15.02
N TRP A 152 -1.92 6.03 -14.09
CA TRP A 152 -2.17 7.34 -13.49
C TRP A 152 -1.79 8.50 -14.43
N THR A 153 -0.65 8.40 -15.10
CA THR A 153 -0.16 9.41 -16.06
C THR A 153 -0.89 9.34 -17.41
N GLY A 154 -1.55 8.21 -17.70
CA GLY A 154 -2.21 7.98 -18.98
C GLY A 154 -1.27 7.48 -20.07
N GLU A 155 0.02 7.26 -19.75
CA GLU A 155 1.07 6.83 -20.69
C GLU A 155 0.98 5.34 -21.11
N GLY A 156 -0.17 4.68 -20.89
CA GLY A 156 -0.40 3.28 -21.22
C GLY A 156 -1.63 3.01 -22.09
N ALA A 157 -2.28 4.05 -22.64
CA ALA A 157 -3.52 3.92 -23.41
C ALA A 157 -3.33 3.93 -24.96
N GLU A 158 -2.10 4.07 -25.46
CA GLU A 158 -1.80 4.15 -26.91
C GLU A 158 -0.75 3.12 -27.39
N ALA A 159 -0.91 1.84 -27.06
CA ALA A 159 -0.12 0.76 -27.68
C ALA A 159 -0.99 -0.41 -28.13
#